data_AF-X7YN47-F1
#
_entry.id   AF-X7YN47-F1
#
_cell.length_a   1.000
_cell.length_b   1.000
_cell.length_c   1.000
_cell.angle_alpha   90.00
_cell.angle_beta   90.00
_cell.angle_gamma   90.00
#
_symmetry.space_group_name_H-M   'P 1'
#
loop_
_entity.id
_entity.type
_entity.pdbx_description
1 polymer ?
#
loop_
_entity_poly.entity_id
_entity_poly.type
_entity_poly.pdbx_seq_one_letter_code
_entity_poly.pdbx_strand_id
1 'polypeptide(L)'
;MGRADEQVKIRGYRIELGEVQATLAAVEGVQQAAVIAREDRPGDKRLVGYVTGTADPAAIREQLAERLPATWCRPRWWYWTRCR
;
A
#
# COMPACT_ATOMS: atom_id res chain seq x y z
N MET A 1 -20.36 2.71 -7.13
CA MET A 1 -19.68 1.61 -7.84
C MET A 1 -18.20 1.75 -7.60
N GLY A 2 -17.56 0.68 -7.12
CA GLY A 2 -16.15 0.63 -6.77
C GLY A 2 -16.00 -0.47 -5.74
N ARG A 3 -15.93 -1.72 -6.19
CA ARG A 3 -15.63 -2.84 -5.29
C ARG A 3 -14.16 -2.69 -4.90
N ALA A 4 -13.92 -2.06 -3.76
CA ALA A 4 -12.60 -1.95 -3.14
C ALA A 4 -12.25 -3.20 -2.30
N ASP A 5 -12.91 -4.33 -2.56
CA ASP A 5 -12.74 -5.57 -1.80
C ASP A 5 -11.87 -6.55 -2.61
N GLU A 6 -10.61 -6.19 -2.79
CA GLU A 6 -9.58 -7.18 -3.15
C GLU A 6 -8.90 -7.61 -1.86
N GLN A 7 -9.47 -8.62 -1.20
CA GLN A 7 -8.82 -9.29 -0.07
C GLN A 7 -7.71 -10.19 -0.61
N VAL A 8 -6.47 -9.95 -0.20
CA VAL A 8 -5.30 -10.75 -0.59
C VAL A 8 -4.70 -11.47 0.60
N LYS A 9 -4.15 -12.67 0.36
CA LYS A 9 -3.35 -13.39 1.35
C LYS A 9 -1.88 -13.20 1.06
N ILE A 10 -1.15 -12.60 2.00
CA ILE A 10 0.30 -12.44 1.92
C ILE A 10 0.92 -13.04 3.18
N ARG A 11 1.70 -14.11 3.01
CA ARG A 11 2.46 -14.77 4.09
C ARG A 11 1.64 -15.04 5.36
N GLY A 12 0.40 -15.52 5.19
CA GLY A 12 -0.51 -15.86 6.30
C GLY A 12 -1.44 -14.74 6.76
N TYR A 13 -1.25 -13.51 6.27
CA TYR A 13 -2.10 -12.36 6.61
C TYR A 13 -3.16 -12.13 5.54
N ARG A 14 -4.40 -11.86 5.98
CA ARG A 14 -5.47 -11.32 5.13
C ARG A 14 -5.35 -9.80 5.13
N ILE A 15 -5.34 -9.23 3.94
CA ILE A 15 -5.14 -7.79 3.74
C ILE A 15 -6.25 -7.29 2.84
N GLU A 16 -6.94 -6.25 3.28
CA GLU A 16 -7.90 -5.50 2.47
C GLU A 16 -7.17 -4.43 1.67
N LEU A 17 -6.96 -4.66 0.37
CA LEU A 17 -6.28 -3.68 -0.48
C LEU A 17 -7.02 -2.33 -0.52
N GLY A 18 -8.36 -2.36 -0.44
CA GLY A 18 -9.18 -1.16 -0.38
C GLY A 18 -8.91 -0.30 0.84
N GLU A 19 -8.65 -0.91 2.00
CA GLU A 19 -8.35 -0.15 3.22
C GLU A 19 -6.99 0.54 3.11
N VAL A 20 -5.98 -0.17 2.60
CA VAL A 20 -4.64 0.38 2.38
C VAL A 20 -4.71 1.51 1.34
N GLN A 21 -5.48 1.32 0.27
CA GLN A 21 -5.68 2.35 -0.74
C GLN A 21 -6.39 3.59 -0.18
N ALA A 22 -7.43 3.41 0.63
CA ALA A 22 -8.14 4.51 1.29
C ALA A 22 -7.21 5.28 2.24
N THR A 23 -6.31 4.57 2.94
CA THR A 23 -5.28 5.17 3.79
C THR A 23 -4.33 6.04 2.97
N LEU A 24 -3.81 5.52 1.86
CA LEU A 24 -2.95 6.29 0.96
C LEU A 24 -3.65 7.52 0.40
N ALA A 25 -4.92 7.37 0.00
CA ALA A 25 -5.73 8.47 -0.54
C ALA A 25 -6.06 9.56 0.49
N ALA A 26 -5.96 9.24 1.79
CA ALA A 26 -6.18 10.20 2.87
C ALA A 26 -4.94 11.05 3.20
N VAL A 27 -3.76 10.72 2.64
CA VAL A 27 -2.53 11.49 2.88
C VAL A 27 -2.59 12.80 2.10
N GLU A 28 -2.26 13.90 2.77
CA GLU A 28 -2.23 15.23 2.14
C GLU A 28 -1.29 15.27 0.93
N GLY A 29 -1.77 15.84 -0.17
CA GLY A 29 -1.04 15.92 -1.43
C GLY A 29 -1.15 14.67 -2.32
N VAL A 30 -1.83 13.60 -1.89
CA VAL A 30 -2.18 12.48 -2.76
C VAL A 30 -3.42 12.84 -3.58
N GLN A 31 -3.34 12.71 -4.90
CA GLN A 31 -4.47 12.93 -5.80
C GLN A 31 -5.15 11.64 -6.18
N GLN A 32 -4.36 10.59 -6.43
CA GLN A 32 -4.85 9.24 -6.71
C GLN A 32 -3.95 8.24 -6.00
N ALA A 33 -4.56 7.13 -5.55
CA ALA A 33 -3.84 6.01 -4.96
C ALA A 33 -4.36 4.68 -5.53
N ALA A 34 -3.45 3.73 -5.74
CA ALA A 34 -3.76 2.36 -6.10
C ALA A 34 -2.84 1.41 -5.31
N VAL A 35 -3.36 0.29 -4.84
CA VAL A 35 -2.58 -0.73 -4.13
C VAL A 35 -2.79 -2.07 -4.81
N ILE A 36 -1.70 -2.77 -5.09
CA ILE A 36 -1.73 -4.11 -5.67
C ILE A 36 -0.91 -5.08 -4.83
N ALA A 37 -1.30 -6.35 -4.85
CA ALA A 37 -0.44 -7.44 -4.43
C ALA A 37 0.41 -7.89 -5.64
N ARG A 38 1.72 -7.76 -5.53
CA ARG A 38 2.67 -8.20 -6.55
C ARG A 38 3.46 -9.39 -6.05
N GLU A 39 3.63 -10.39 -6.90
CA GLU A 39 4.55 -11.49 -6.68
C GLU A 39 5.79 -11.26 -7.55
N ASP A 40 6.92 -10.94 -6.93
CA ASP A 40 8.16 -10.63 -7.66
C ASP A 40 9.05 -11.86 -7.84
N ARG A 41 8.89 -12.85 -6.96
CA ARG A 41 9.45 -14.20 -7.08
C ARG A 41 8.38 -15.18 -6.60
N PRO A 42 8.36 -16.43 -7.11
CA PRO A 42 7.43 -17.44 -6.63
C PRO A 42 7.42 -17.52 -5.09
N GLY A 43 6.25 -17.34 -4.49
CA GLY A 43 6.07 -17.34 -3.03
C GLY A 43 6.46 -16.05 -2.29
N ASP A 44 6.99 -15.04 -2.99
CA ASP A 44 7.33 -13.73 -2.44
C ASP A 44 6.32 -12.66 -2.86
N LYS A 45 5.10 -12.79 -2.33
CA LYS A 45 4.06 -11.76 -2.46
C LYS A 45 4.35 -10.56 -1.56
N ARG A 46 4.15 -9.37 -2.10
CA ARG A 46 4.34 -8.07 -1.43
C ARG A 46 3.29 -7.07 -1.88
N LEU A 47 3.08 -6.04 -1.06
CA LEU A 47 2.20 -4.93 -1.42
C LEU A 47 2.99 -3.85 -2.15
N VAL A 48 2.39 -3.30 -3.19
CA VAL A 48 2.91 -2.16 -3.93
C VAL A 48 1.86 -1.07 -3.95
N GLY A 49 2.21 0.10 -3.44
CA GLY A 49 1.38 1.29 -3.50
C GLY A 49 1.88 2.24 -4.58
N TYR A 50 0.96 2.70 -5.43
CA TYR A 50 1.18 3.77 -6.39
C TYR A 50 0.37 4.98 -5.95
N VAL A 51 1.01 6.15 -5.98
CA VAL A 51 0.31 7.42 -5.75
C VAL A 51 0.72 8.45 -6.79
N THR A 52 -0.19 9.38 -7.07
CA THR A 52 0.07 10.59 -7.85
C THR A 52 -0.10 11.83 -6.97
N GLY A 53 0.56 12.93 -7.33
CA GLY A 53 0.46 14.20 -6.64
C GLY A 53 1.76 14.68 -5.96
N THR A 54 1.58 15.57 -4.99
CA THR A 54 2.66 16.31 -4.30
C THR A 54 2.99 15.75 -2.91
N ALA A 55 2.29 14.71 -2.47
CA ALA A 55 2.49 14.10 -1.16
C ALA A 55 3.97 13.79 -0.86
N ASP A 56 4.35 14.08 0.38
CA ASP A 56 5.67 13.74 0.91
C ASP A 56 5.76 12.21 1.11
N PRO A 57 6.75 11.53 0.49
CA PRO A 57 7.03 10.13 0.75
C PRO A 57 7.21 9.77 2.24
N ALA A 58 7.66 10.70 3.08
CA ALA A 58 7.80 10.46 4.53
C ALA A 58 6.43 10.42 5.22
N ALA A 59 5.56 11.41 4.96
CA ALA A 59 4.19 11.45 5.48
C ALA A 59 3.38 10.20 5.09
N ILE A 60 3.55 9.72 3.86
CA ILE A 60 2.93 8.45 3.41
C ILE A 60 3.39 7.27 4.28
N ARG A 61 4.68 7.19 4.61
CA ARG A 61 5.22 6.08 5.41
C ARG A 61 4.73 6.13 6.85
N GLU A 62 4.67 7.31 7.46
CA GLU A 62 4.12 7.49 8.80
C GLU A 62 2.67 7.05 8.84
N GLN A 63 1.84 7.54 7.91
CA GLN A 63 0.41 7.20 7.87
C GLN A 63 0.16 5.69 7.69
N LEU A 64 1.00 5.03 6.90
CA LEU A 64 0.95 3.57 6.73
C LEU A 64 1.44 2.82 7.97
N ALA A 65 2.49 3.30 8.62
CA ALA A 65 3.05 2.66 9.81
C ALA A 65 2.09 2.70 11.02
N GLU A 66 1.21 3.71 11.10
CA GLU A 66 0.16 3.76 12.12
C GLU A 66 -0.90 2.67 11.96
N ARG A 67 -1.17 2.24 10.73
CA ARG A 67 -2.28 1.33 10.41
C ARG A 67 -1.85 -0.11 10.16
N LEU A 68 -0.58 -0.31 9.83
CA LEU A 68 -0.03 -1.62 9.51
C LEU A 68 0.85 -2.13 10.63
N PRO A 69 0.91 -3.45 10.85
CA PRO A 69 1.87 -4.03 11.77
C PRO A 69 3.29 -3.60 11.40
N ALA A 70 4.11 -3.22 12.38
CA ALA A 70 5.50 -2.77 12.16
C ALA A 70 6.35 -3.80 11.39
N THR A 71 5.97 -5.08 11.42
CA THR A 71 6.60 -6.17 10.65
C THR A 71 6.42 -6.03 9.13
N TRP A 72 5.44 -5.26 8.66
CA TRP A 72 5.09 -5.06 7.25
C TRP A 72 5.74 -3.81 6.65
N CYS A 73 6.18 -2.85 7.45
CA CYS A 73 6.95 -1.68 6.98
C CYS A 73 8.40 -2.01 6.59
N ARG A 74 8.81 -3.29 6.63
CA ARG A 74 10.15 -3.71 6.19
C ARG A 74 10.24 -3.66 4.66
N PRO A 75 11.41 -3.30 4.08
CA PRO A 75 11.58 -3.18 2.62
C PRO A 75 11.23 -4.46 1.83
N ARG A 76 11.19 -5.62 2.49
CA ARG A 76 10.84 -6.91 1.91
C ARG A 76 9.33 -7.16 1.76
N TRP A 77 8.48 -6.25 2.21
CA TRP A 77 7.01 -6.37 2.23
C TRP A 77 6.30 -5.24 1.47
N TRP A 78 6.95 -4.08 1.33
CA TRP A 78 6.36 -2.89 0.76
C TRP A 78 7.28 -2.20 -0.23
N TYR A 79 6.75 -1.86 -1.41
CA TYR A 79 7.38 -0.95 -2.35
C TYR A 79 6.42 0.18 -2.69
N TRP A 80 6.91 1.42 -2.66
CA TRP A 80 6.17 2.57 -3.15
C TRP A 80 6.89 3.16 -4.34
N THR A 81 6.12 3.47 -5.38
CA THR A 81 6.60 4.20 -6.55
C THR A 81 5.76 5.46 -6.71
N ARG A 82 6.44 6.61 -6.70
CA ARG A 82 5.84 7.87 -7.14
C ARG A 82 5.62 7.80 -8.64
N CYS A 83 4.38 7.85 -9.11
CA CYS A 83 4.14 8.17 -10.51
C CYS A 83 4.29 9.69 -10.66
N ARG A 84 5.13 10.11 -11.61
CA ARG A 84 5.28 11.50 -12.00
C ARG A 84 4.12 11.91 -12.90
#